data_AF-A0A6G2VXM2-F1
#
_entry.id   AF-A0A6G2VXM2-F1
#
_cell.length_a   1.000
_cell.length_b   1.000
_cell.length_c   1.000
_cell.angle_alpha   90.00
_cell.angle_beta   90.00
_cell.angle_gamma   90.00
#
_symmetry.space_group_name_H-M   'P 1'
#
loop_
_entity.id
_entity.type
_entity.pdbx_description
1 polymer ?
#
loop_
_entity_poly.entity_id
_entity_poly.type
_entity_poly.pdbx_seq_one_letter_code
_entity_poly.pdbx_strand_id
1 'polypeptide(L)'
;MALLPSFIRSPRMAKRPARPAGRPPAGDEAVLDAPDDRLSPALVAAARGEWTTAAGLLAATRTAAEWEPRDRYARRLAAFARSRPEWYEEWRATAPADPGVLLVGAQLAVDRAWPSPARAELLREVSPLITAAARADDRDPVPWRIALDHARGSRAGHRYFEELWEAAVRRAPHHYGCHVAALRYLAASWHGSHRECFDFADRAAQDAPADSLVQALPARAAFRYLTDGCGPAV
;
A
#
# COMPACT_ATOMS: atom_id res chain seq x y z
N MET A 1 7.26 -2.39 26.83
CA MET A 1 7.20 -1.05 26.19
C MET A 1 5.86 -0.98 25.48
N ALA A 2 5.17 0.16 25.50
CA ALA A 2 3.77 0.25 25.09
C ALA A 2 3.65 0.58 23.59
N LEU A 3 2.74 -0.08 22.88
CA LEU A 3 2.34 0.29 21.52
C LEU A 3 1.99 1.78 21.45
N LEU A 4 2.33 2.45 20.35
CA LEU A 4 2.03 3.88 20.21
C LEU A 4 0.51 4.11 20.25
N PRO A 5 0.00 5.16 20.91
CA PRO A 5 -1.43 5.35 21.17
C PRO A 5 -2.33 5.26 19.92
N SER A 6 -1.82 5.73 18.79
CA SER A 6 -2.47 5.73 17.48
C SER A 6 -2.59 4.34 16.84
N PHE A 7 -1.84 3.34 17.32
CA PHE A 7 -2.04 1.92 16.99
C PHE A 7 -3.00 1.19 17.93
N ILE A 8 -3.43 1.82 19.04
CA ILE A 8 -4.29 1.20 20.05
C ILE A 8 -5.79 1.38 19.73
N ARG A 9 -6.17 2.40 18.94
CA ARG A 9 -7.59 2.73 18.69
C ARG A 9 -7.93 2.81 17.19
N SER A 10 -8.58 1.77 16.68
CA SER A 10 -9.47 1.88 15.51
C SER A 10 -10.94 1.96 15.96
N PRO A 11 -11.83 2.67 15.24
CA PRO A 11 -13.23 2.75 15.59
C PRO A 11 -13.88 1.36 15.50
N ARG A 12 -14.45 0.88 16.62
CA ARG A 12 -15.19 -0.39 16.67
C ARG A 12 -16.49 -0.27 15.89
N MET A 13 -16.65 -1.05 14.83
CA MET A 13 -17.96 -1.34 14.24
C MET A 13 -18.65 -2.49 14.98
N ALA A 14 -19.99 -2.47 15.00
CA ALA A 14 -20.79 -3.55 15.54
C ALA A 14 -20.50 -4.87 14.80
N LYS A 15 -20.09 -5.89 15.55
CA LYS A 15 -19.85 -7.26 15.07
C LYS A 15 -21.07 -7.76 14.29
N ARG A 16 -20.98 -7.89 12.97
CA ARG A 16 -21.83 -8.85 12.23
C ARG A 16 -21.30 -10.25 12.53
N PRO A 17 -22.16 -11.24 12.77
CA PRO A 17 -21.71 -12.61 13.01
C PRO A 17 -20.87 -13.05 11.80
N ALA A 18 -19.66 -13.55 12.09
CA ALA A 18 -18.76 -14.08 11.09
C ALA A 18 -19.46 -15.23 10.37
N ARG A 19 -19.90 -15.00 9.14
CA ARG A 19 -20.09 -16.11 8.21
C ARG A 19 -18.69 -16.47 7.72
N PRO A 20 -18.23 -17.73 7.84
CA PRO A 20 -17.06 -18.15 7.09
C PRO A 20 -17.28 -17.75 5.63
N ALA A 21 -16.27 -17.16 4.99
CA ALA A 21 -16.30 -16.94 3.55
C ALA A 21 -16.77 -18.26 2.91
N GLY A 22 -17.85 -18.21 2.14
CA GLY A 22 -18.44 -19.41 1.55
C GLY A 22 -17.34 -20.20 0.84
N ARG A 23 -17.36 -21.52 0.98
CA ARG A 23 -16.44 -22.39 0.23
C ARG A 23 -16.49 -21.95 -1.23
N PRO A 24 -15.36 -21.62 -1.89
CA PRO A 24 -15.37 -21.34 -3.30
C PRO A 24 -16.05 -22.52 -4.02
N PRO A 25 -16.87 -22.26 -5.04
CA PRO A 25 -17.59 -23.31 -5.74
C PRO A 25 -16.62 -24.43 -6.13
N ALA A 26 -16.99 -25.67 -5.85
CA ALA A 26 -16.15 -26.82 -6.16
C ALA A 26 -15.90 -26.85 -7.68
N GLY A 27 -14.65 -26.66 -8.10
CA GLY A 27 -14.25 -26.66 -9.52
C GLY A 27 -13.43 -25.46 -9.99
N ASP A 28 -13.30 -24.40 -9.19
CA ASP A 28 -12.33 -23.34 -9.50
C ASP A 28 -10.93 -23.80 -9.08
N GLU A 29 -10.15 -24.30 -10.03
CA GLU A 29 -8.69 -24.33 -9.87
C GLU A 29 -8.21 -22.89 -9.73
N ALA A 30 -7.80 -22.50 -8.52
CA ALA A 30 -7.23 -21.20 -8.27
C ALA A 30 -5.88 -21.11 -9.01
N VAL A 31 -5.88 -20.47 -10.19
CA VAL A 31 -4.66 -20.13 -10.91
C VAL A 31 -3.92 -19.06 -10.11
N LEU A 32 -2.83 -19.46 -9.46
CA LEU A 32 -1.88 -18.53 -8.86
C LEU A 32 -1.26 -17.69 -10.00
N ASP A 33 -1.24 -16.37 -9.82
CA ASP A 33 -0.77 -15.39 -10.81
C ASP A 33 -1.61 -15.26 -12.10
N ALA A 34 -2.93 -15.51 -12.01
CA ALA A 34 -3.84 -15.19 -13.10
C ALA A 34 -3.67 -13.71 -13.56
N PRO A 35 -3.67 -13.43 -14.88
CA PRO A 35 -3.64 -12.07 -15.38
C PRO A 35 -4.80 -11.26 -14.81
N ASP A 36 -4.53 -10.05 -14.33
CA ASP A 36 -5.60 -9.15 -13.90
C ASP A 36 -6.26 -8.57 -15.16
N ASP A 37 -7.53 -8.90 -15.39
CA ASP A 37 -8.27 -8.56 -16.63
C ASP A 37 -8.38 -7.04 -16.88
N ARG A 38 -8.26 -6.21 -15.85
CA ARG A 38 -8.33 -4.75 -15.97
C ARG A 38 -6.95 -4.13 -16.17
N LEU A 39 -5.94 -4.64 -15.45
CA LEU A 39 -4.57 -4.12 -15.56
C LEU A 39 -3.86 -4.62 -16.83
N SER A 40 -4.12 -5.85 -17.26
CA SER A 40 -3.44 -6.47 -18.41
C SER A 40 -3.61 -5.64 -19.69
N PRO A 41 -4.83 -5.21 -20.09
CA PRO A 41 -5.00 -4.32 -21.25
C PRO A 41 -4.27 -2.98 -21.10
N ALA A 42 -4.25 -2.42 -19.89
CA ALA A 42 -3.54 -1.15 -19.63
C ALA A 42 -2.02 -1.29 -19.80
N LEU A 43 -1.43 -2.41 -19.37
CA LEU A 43 0.00 -2.69 -19.58
C LEU A 43 0.33 -2.98 -21.05
N VAL A 44 -0.56 -3.65 -21.79
CA VAL A 44 -0.40 -3.88 -23.23
C VAL A 44 -0.45 -2.56 -24.00
N ALA A 45 -1.38 -1.67 -23.68
CA ALA A 45 -1.44 -0.33 -24.25
C ALA A 45 -0.18 0.49 -23.89
N ALA A 46 0.24 0.44 -22.62
CA ALA A 46 1.46 1.10 -22.17
C ALA A 46 2.72 0.61 -22.90
N ALA A 47 2.80 -0.70 -23.22
CA ALA A 47 3.90 -1.26 -24.01
C ALA A 47 3.97 -0.71 -25.45
N ARG A 48 2.85 -0.20 -25.97
CA ARG A 48 2.74 0.52 -27.25
C ARG A 48 2.94 2.03 -27.13
N GLY A 49 3.24 2.54 -25.92
CA GLY A 49 3.41 3.96 -25.63
C GLY A 49 2.12 4.68 -25.23
N GLU A 50 0.98 3.99 -25.15
CA GLU A 50 -0.31 4.60 -24.83
C GLU A 50 -0.52 4.66 -23.31
N TRP A 51 -0.59 5.86 -22.73
CA TRP A 51 -0.81 6.05 -21.29
C TRP A 51 -2.28 6.23 -20.90
N THR A 52 -3.16 6.58 -21.86
CA THR A 52 -4.56 6.93 -21.61
C THR A 52 -5.36 5.78 -20.99
N THR A 53 -5.09 4.53 -21.37
CA THR A 53 -5.74 3.34 -20.78
C THR A 53 -5.38 3.17 -19.31
N ALA A 54 -4.12 3.43 -18.93
CA ALA A 54 -3.69 3.39 -17.53
C ALA A 54 -4.29 4.54 -16.71
N ALA A 55 -4.34 5.74 -17.29
CA ALA A 55 -5.01 6.90 -16.68
C ALA A 55 -6.50 6.62 -16.44
N GLY A 56 -7.21 6.10 -17.45
CA GLY A 56 -8.61 5.70 -17.35
C GLY A 56 -8.86 4.63 -16.29
N LEU A 57 -7.99 3.61 -16.21
CA LEU A 57 -8.06 2.58 -15.17
C LEU A 57 -7.93 3.17 -13.76
N LEU A 58 -6.94 4.04 -13.53
CA LEU A 58 -6.75 4.68 -12.24
C LEU A 58 -7.88 5.67 -11.91
N ALA A 59 -8.41 6.38 -12.89
CA ALA A 59 -9.58 7.23 -12.71
C ALA A 59 -10.82 6.42 -12.31
N ALA A 60 -11.07 5.27 -12.96
CA ALA A 60 -12.19 4.40 -12.65
C ALA A 60 -12.13 3.87 -11.20
N THR A 61 -10.97 3.38 -10.75
CA THR A 61 -10.79 2.91 -9.37
C THR A 61 -11.03 4.01 -8.34
N ARG A 62 -10.62 5.26 -8.64
CA ARG A 62 -10.85 6.42 -7.76
C ARG A 62 -12.32 6.78 -7.67
N THR A 63 -13.03 6.82 -8.80
CA THR A 63 -14.47 7.10 -8.83
C THR A 63 -15.27 6.06 -8.06
N ALA A 64 -14.90 4.78 -8.18
CA ALA A 64 -15.55 3.68 -7.48
C ALA A 64 -15.07 3.46 -6.03
N ALA A 65 -14.10 4.27 -5.55
CA ALA A 65 -13.44 4.10 -4.25
C ALA A 65 -12.84 2.69 -4.04
N GLU A 66 -12.36 2.07 -5.12
CA GLU A 66 -11.70 0.77 -5.12
C GLU A 66 -10.23 0.91 -4.73
N TRP A 67 -9.98 1.17 -3.44
CA TRP A 67 -8.64 1.51 -2.96
C TRP A 67 -7.63 0.37 -3.07
N GLU A 68 -8.05 -0.89 -2.88
CA GLU A 68 -7.12 -2.03 -3.00
C GLU A 68 -6.67 -2.28 -4.45
N PRO A 69 -7.57 -2.34 -5.46
CA PRO A 69 -7.16 -2.34 -6.85
C PRO A 69 -6.30 -1.13 -7.21
N ARG A 70 -6.67 0.08 -6.76
CA ARG A 70 -5.93 1.31 -7.04
C ARG A 70 -4.48 1.24 -6.56
N ASP A 71 -4.25 0.82 -5.32
CA ASP A 71 -2.91 0.66 -4.77
C ASP A 71 -2.09 -0.39 -5.54
N ARG A 72 -2.70 -1.55 -5.81
CA ARG A 72 -2.07 -2.61 -6.61
C ARG A 72 -1.68 -2.11 -8.00
N TYR A 73 -2.57 -1.40 -8.68
CA TYR A 73 -2.33 -0.87 -10.02
C TYR A 73 -1.27 0.22 -10.02
N ALA A 74 -1.29 1.14 -9.06
CA ALA A 74 -0.25 2.16 -8.91
C ALA A 74 1.14 1.54 -8.76
N ARG A 75 1.29 0.49 -7.94
CA ARG A 75 2.56 -0.24 -7.78
C ARG A 75 3.03 -0.92 -9.06
N ARG A 76 2.12 -1.56 -9.80
CA ARG A 76 2.46 -2.25 -11.06
C ARG A 76 2.79 -1.27 -12.20
N LEU A 77 2.05 -0.17 -12.31
CA LEU A 77 2.31 0.90 -13.27
C LEU A 77 3.61 1.64 -12.96
N ALA A 78 3.93 1.88 -11.69
CA ALA A 78 5.22 2.44 -11.29
C ALA A 78 6.39 1.49 -11.62
N ALA A 79 6.22 0.18 -11.40
CA ALA A 79 7.21 -0.80 -11.84
C ALA A 79 7.41 -0.78 -13.37
N PHE A 80 6.33 -0.68 -14.14
CA PHE A 80 6.39 -0.51 -15.59
C PHE A 80 7.11 0.79 -15.99
N ALA A 81 6.75 1.93 -15.38
CA ALA A 81 7.40 3.23 -15.59
C ALA A 81 8.90 3.22 -15.27
N ARG A 82 9.33 2.37 -14.33
CA ARG A 82 10.74 2.18 -14.01
C ARG A 82 11.51 1.54 -15.16
N SER A 83 10.88 0.62 -15.88
CA SER A 83 11.45 -0.09 -17.04
C SER A 83 11.26 0.64 -18.37
N ARG A 84 10.26 1.53 -18.46
CA ARG A 84 9.94 2.36 -19.64
C ARG A 84 9.76 3.83 -19.22
N PRO A 85 10.84 4.55 -18.88
CA PRO A 85 10.74 5.93 -18.39
C PRO A 85 10.03 6.88 -19.35
N GLU A 86 10.25 6.71 -20.65
CA GLU A 86 9.68 7.52 -21.73
C GLU A 86 8.15 7.50 -21.73
N TRP A 87 7.53 6.37 -21.38
CA TRP A 87 6.08 6.24 -21.28
C TRP A 87 5.51 7.12 -20.15
N TYR A 88 6.17 7.15 -19.00
CA TYR A 88 5.74 7.97 -17.87
C TYR A 88 6.05 9.45 -18.10
N GLU A 89 7.18 9.76 -18.74
CA GLU A 89 7.58 11.13 -19.07
C GLU A 89 6.59 11.78 -20.04
N GLU A 90 6.16 11.06 -21.08
CA GLU A 90 5.11 11.52 -22.00
C GLU A 90 3.80 11.79 -21.25
N TRP A 91 3.32 10.83 -20.45
CA TRP A 91 2.09 11.03 -19.67
C TRP A 91 2.19 12.26 -18.75
N ARG A 92 3.30 12.41 -18.03
CA ARG A 92 3.54 13.55 -17.16
C ARG A 92 3.59 14.87 -17.92
N ALA A 93 4.15 14.89 -19.12
CA ALA A 93 4.22 16.09 -19.96
C ALA A 93 2.84 16.48 -20.50
N THR A 94 2.03 15.51 -20.94
CA THR A 94 0.71 15.79 -21.51
C THR A 94 -0.33 16.15 -20.45
N ALA A 95 -0.30 15.50 -19.28
CA ALA A 95 -1.33 15.65 -18.24
C ALA A 95 -0.73 15.80 -16.83
N PRO A 96 0.05 16.86 -16.55
CA PRO A 96 0.81 17.00 -15.30
C PRO A 96 -0.05 17.09 -14.03
N ALA A 97 -1.32 17.48 -14.15
CA ALA A 97 -2.27 17.58 -13.04
C ALA A 97 -3.15 16.33 -12.86
N ASP A 98 -2.97 15.29 -13.68
CA ASP A 98 -3.74 14.06 -13.57
C ASP A 98 -3.45 13.34 -12.22
N PRO A 99 -4.47 13.03 -11.39
CA PRO A 99 -4.25 12.35 -10.11
C PRO A 99 -3.56 10.98 -10.24
N GLY A 100 -3.74 10.28 -11.36
CA GLY A 100 -3.09 9.02 -11.66
C GLY A 100 -1.59 9.19 -11.91
N VAL A 101 -1.18 10.17 -12.73
CA VAL A 101 0.25 10.42 -13.00
C VAL A 101 0.99 10.88 -11.73
N LEU A 102 0.35 11.71 -10.91
CA LEU A 102 0.90 12.13 -9.62
C LEU A 102 1.10 10.94 -8.67
N LEU A 103 0.12 10.04 -8.60
CA LEU A 103 0.21 8.83 -7.78
C LEU A 103 1.31 7.88 -8.27
N VAL A 104 1.36 7.60 -9.57
CA VAL A 104 2.39 6.73 -10.18
C VAL A 104 3.77 7.35 -9.99
N GLY A 105 3.90 8.67 -10.15
CA GLY A 105 5.14 9.41 -9.93
C GLY A 105 5.66 9.33 -8.51
N ALA A 106 4.78 9.51 -7.51
CA ALA A 106 5.14 9.38 -6.10
C ALA A 106 5.61 7.95 -5.78
N GLN A 107 4.90 6.93 -6.26
CA GLN A 107 5.28 5.53 -6.06
C GLN A 107 6.63 5.21 -6.73
N LEU A 108 6.80 5.62 -8.00
CA LEU A 108 8.02 5.42 -8.77
C LEU A 108 9.24 6.07 -8.09
N ALA A 109 9.08 7.28 -7.56
CA ALA A 109 10.15 7.99 -6.88
C ALA A 109 10.59 7.27 -5.58
N VAL A 110 9.63 6.80 -4.78
CA VAL A 110 9.94 5.98 -3.58
C VAL A 110 10.64 4.68 -3.96
N ASP A 111 10.17 3.98 -5.01
CA ASP A 111 10.76 2.73 -5.49
C ASP A 111 12.18 2.92 -6.04
N ARG A 112 12.46 4.07 -6.67
CA ARG A 112 13.82 4.42 -7.13
C ARG A 112 14.78 4.69 -5.99
N ALA A 113 14.32 5.36 -4.93
CA ALA A 113 15.15 5.63 -3.76
C ALA A 113 15.40 4.38 -2.89
N TRP A 114 14.47 3.42 -2.89
CA TRP A 114 14.49 2.29 -1.96
C TRP A 114 15.77 1.42 -1.96
N PRO A 115 16.34 1.01 -3.11
CA PRO A 115 17.54 0.18 -3.13
C PRO A 115 18.84 0.95 -2.80
N SER A 116 18.81 2.28 -2.76
CA SER A 116 20.02 3.09 -2.56
C SER A 116 20.56 3.01 -1.13
N PRO A 117 21.89 2.96 -0.91
CA PRO A 117 22.46 3.15 0.42
C PRO A 117 22.19 4.56 0.98
N ALA A 118 22.02 5.56 0.11
CA ALA A 118 21.65 6.92 0.46
C ALA A 118 20.12 7.13 0.54
N ARG A 119 19.32 6.05 0.62
CA ARG A 119 17.84 6.08 0.59
C ARG A 119 17.23 7.16 1.49
N ALA A 120 17.77 7.37 2.69
CA ALA A 120 17.19 8.32 3.63
C ALA A 120 17.27 9.77 3.16
N GLU A 121 18.34 10.14 2.44
CA GLU A 121 18.49 11.47 1.82
C GLU A 121 17.55 11.60 0.63
N LEU A 122 17.63 10.65 -0.31
CA LEU A 122 16.83 10.66 -1.53
C LEU A 122 15.32 10.70 -1.25
N LEU A 123 14.86 9.97 -0.23
CA LEU A 123 13.45 9.98 0.13
C LEU A 123 12.97 11.35 0.63
N ARG A 124 13.81 12.14 1.33
CA ARG A 124 13.43 13.48 1.78
C ARG A 124 13.08 14.41 0.61
N GLU A 125 13.75 14.24 -0.53
CA GLU A 125 13.46 14.95 -1.78
C GLU A 125 12.15 14.50 -2.46
N VAL A 126 11.63 13.32 -2.12
CA VAL A 126 10.39 12.75 -2.71
C VAL A 126 9.12 13.31 -2.04
N SER A 127 9.23 13.88 -0.84
CA SER A 127 8.10 14.40 -0.06
C SER A 127 7.12 15.32 -0.84
N PRO A 128 7.59 16.25 -1.70
CA PRO A 128 6.68 17.08 -2.52
C PRO A 128 5.82 16.28 -3.49
N LEU A 129 6.34 15.18 -4.07
CA LEU A 129 5.59 14.33 -4.99
C LEU A 129 4.47 13.58 -4.27
N ILE A 130 4.77 13.07 -3.07
CA ILE A 130 3.78 12.41 -2.21
C ILE A 130 2.70 13.41 -1.80
N THR A 131 3.09 14.63 -1.43
CA THR A 131 2.17 15.71 -1.07
C THR A 131 1.26 16.10 -2.23
N ALA A 132 1.79 16.21 -3.45
CA ALA A 132 1.00 16.50 -4.64
C ALA A 132 -0.03 15.39 -4.92
N ALA A 133 0.38 14.12 -4.84
CA ALA A 133 -0.52 12.99 -4.99
C ALA A 133 -1.61 12.97 -3.91
N ALA A 134 -1.27 13.26 -2.65
CA ALA A 134 -2.23 13.31 -1.55
C ALA A 134 -3.25 14.45 -1.67
N ARG A 135 -2.87 15.59 -2.26
CA ARG A 135 -3.76 16.73 -2.51
C ARG A 135 -4.68 16.54 -3.71
N ALA A 136 -4.38 15.60 -4.59
CA ALA A 136 -5.16 15.36 -5.81
C ALA A 136 -6.53 14.70 -5.53
N ASP A 137 -6.65 13.95 -4.44
CA ASP A 137 -7.93 13.45 -3.91
C ASP A 137 -7.81 13.21 -2.40
N ASP A 138 -8.50 14.04 -1.61
CA ASP A 138 -8.43 13.99 -0.15
C ASP A 138 -8.97 12.68 0.45
N ARG A 139 -9.73 11.88 -0.30
CA ARG A 139 -10.27 10.60 0.18
C ARG A 139 -9.36 9.41 -0.14
N ASP A 140 -8.39 9.58 -1.03
CA ASP A 140 -7.52 8.51 -1.49
C ASP A 140 -6.51 8.10 -0.40
N PRO A 141 -6.55 6.86 0.12
CA PRO A 141 -5.60 6.38 1.12
C PRO A 141 -4.24 5.98 0.50
N VAL A 142 -4.14 5.81 -0.81
CA VAL A 142 -2.94 5.25 -1.46
C VAL A 142 -1.72 6.18 -1.35
N PRO A 143 -1.82 7.52 -1.55
CA PRO A 143 -0.72 8.43 -1.25
C PRO A 143 -0.21 8.34 0.19
N TRP A 144 -1.08 8.05 1.16
CA TRP A 144 -0.70 7.89 2.56
C TRP A 144 0.04 6.57 2.81
N ARG A 145 -0.33 5.48 2.11
CA ARG A 145 0.52 4.27 2.11
C ARG A 145 1.93 4.60 1.62
N ILE A 146 2.05 5.33 0.50
CA ILE A 146 3.34 5.74 -0.05
C ILE A 146 4.10 6.60 0.97
N ALA A 147 3.40 7.50 1.67
CA ALA A 147 3.96 8.32 2.74
C ALA A 147 4.48 7.48 3.92
N LEU A 148 3.77 6.42 4.34
CA LEU A 148 4.18 5.50 5.41
C LEU A 148 5.45 4.72 5.00
N ASP A 149 5.50 4.22 3.77
CA ASP A 149 6.71 3.60 3.23
C ASP A 149 7.87 4.61 3.18
N HIS A 150 7.63 5.81 2.66
CA HIS A 150 8.61 6.91 2.66
C HIS A 150 9.13 7.21 4.08
N ALA A 151 8.25 7.38 5.07
CA ALA A 151 8.62 7.69 6.45
C ALA A 151 9.49 6.59 7.07
N ARG A 152 9.17 5.31 6.79
CA ARG A 152 10.00 4.18 7.20
C ARG A 152 11.37 4.21 6.53
N GLY A 153 11.43 4.49 5.23
CA GLY A 153 12.67 4.51 4.46
C GLY A 153 13.59 5.67 4.80
N SER A 154 13.02 6.84 5.10
CA SER A 154 13.72 8.07 5.52
C SER A 154 14.09 8.10 7.00
N ARG A 155 13.70 7.06 7.76
CA ARG A 155 13.90 6.95 9.21
C ARG A 155 13.26 8.12 9.96
N ALA A 156 12.06 8.53 9.54
CA ALA A 156 11.31 9.57 10.21
C ALA A 156 10.92 9.14 11.65
N GLY A 157 10.83 10.12 12.54
CA GLY A 157 10.48 9.90 13.94
C GLY A 157 9.05 9.38 14.13
N HIS A 158 8.79 8.71 15.26
CA HIS A 158 7.50 8.08 15.59
C HIS A 158 6.32 9.03 15.44
N ARG A 159 6.41 10.24 15.99
CA ARG A 159 5.32 11.24 15.90
C ARG A 159 4.88 11.51 14.45
N TYR A 160 5.84 11.71 13.55
CA TYR A 160 5.50 11.96 12.14
C TYR A 160 4.85 10.75 11.49
N PHE A 161 5.34 9.53 11.80
CA PHE A 161 4.71 8.31 11.32
C PHE A 161 3.27 8.16 11.82
N GLU A 162 3.02 8.47 13.10
CA GLU A 162 1.68 8.42 13.70
C GLU A 162 0.71 9.39 13.02
N GLU A 163 1.14 10.62 12.73
CA GLU A 163 0.33 11.62 12.02
C GLU A 163 -0.07 11.11 10.61
N LEU A 164 0.85 10.47 9.88
CA LEU A 164 0.57 9.83 8.59
C LEU A 164 -0.37 8.63 8.74
N TRP A 165 -0.18 7.82 9.77
CA TRP A 165 -0.99 6.64 10.05
C TRP A 165 -2.44 7.03 10.35
N GLU A 166 -2.65 8.00 11.22
CA GLU A 166 -4.00 8.49 11.52
C GLU A 166 -4.67 9.07 10.28
N ALA A 167 -3.91 9.79 9.45
CA ALA A 167 -4.42 10.34 8.19
C ALA A 167 -4.84 9.23 7.21
N ALA A 168 -4.11 8.11 7.15
CA ALA A 168 -4.48 6.94 6.37
C ALA A 168 -5.76 6.27 6.90
N VAL A 169 -5.81 6.00 8.21
CA VAL A 169 -6.95 5.33 8.87
C VAL A 169 -8.23 6.18 8.78
N ARG A 170 -8.13 7.51 8.91
CA ARG A 170 -9.29 8.41 8.72
C ARG A 170 -9.93 8.29 7.34
N ARG A 171 -9.15 7.96 6.30
CA ARG A 171 -9.62 7.84 4.91
C ARG A 171 -10.17 6.45 4.61
N ALA A 172 -9.41 5.42 4.98
CA ALA A 172 -9.78 4.03 4.75
C ALA A 172 -9.28 3.17 5.91
N PRO A 173 -10.11 2.96 6.96
CA PRO A 173 -9.70 2.26 8.19
C PRO A 173 -9.18 0.84 7.95
N HIS A 174 -9.59 0.20 6.86
CA HIS A 174 -9.24 -1.18 6.53
C HIS A 174 -8.46 -1.29 5.22
N HIS A 175 -7.77 -0.23 4.79
CA HIS A 175 -6.91 -0.29 3.61
C HIS A 175 -5.67 -1.16 3.89
N TYR A 176 -5.63 -2.36 3.33
CA TYR A 176 -4.63 -3.38 3.59
C TYR A 176 -3.22 -2.89 3.30
N GLY A 177 -3.02 -2.14 2.21
CA GLY A 177 -1.73 -1.55 1.89
C GLY A 177 -1.16 -0.67 3.01
N CYS A 178 -1.99 0.17 3.63
CA CYS A 178 -1.59 1.03 4.75
C CYS A 178 -1.24 0.21 5.99
N HIS A 179 -2.06 -0.79 6.33
CA HIS A 179 -1.78 -1.67 7.46
C HIS A 179 -0.48 -2.47 7.27
N VAL A 180 -0.19 -2.94 6.05
CA VAL A 180 1.07 -3.61 5.73
C VAL A 180 2.26 -2.66 5.89
N ALA A 181 2.13 -1.40 5.48
CA ALA A 181 3.19 -0.39 5.66
C ALA A 181 3.44 -0.11 7.15
N ALA A 182 2.38 0.01 7.96
CA ALA A 182 2.47 0.15 9.41
C ALA A 182 3.13 -1.06 10.09
N LEU A 183 2.70 -2.28 9.77
CA LEU A 183 3.33 -3.50 10.28
C LEU A 183 4.82 -3.56 9.94
N ARG A 184 5.21 -3.15 8.72
CA ARG A 184 6.61 -3.08 8.31
C ARG A 184 7.41 -2.04 9.08
N TYR A 185 6.80 -0.91 9.44
CA TYR A 185 7.42 0.11 10.27
C TYR A 185 7.67 -0.39 11.70
N LEU A 186 6.65 -0.96 12.34
CA LEU A 186 6.77 -1.52 13.69
C LEU A 186 7.90 -2.56 13.77
N ALA A 187 7.94 -3.51 12.83
CA ALA A 187 8.99 -4.51 12.80
C ALA A 187 10.40 -3.91 12.67
N ALA A 188 10.56 -2.80 11.92
CA ALA A 188 11.85 -2.13 11.74
C ALA A 188 12.25 -1.28 12.95
N SER A 189 11.30 -0.54 13.52
CA SER A 189 11.55 0.38 14.65
C SER A 189 11.86 -0.35 15.96
N TRP A 190 11.33 -1.56 16.14
CA TRP A 190 11.42 -2.29 17.39
C TRP A 190 12.36 -3.50 17.28
N HIS A 191 13.30 -3.47 16.33
CA HIS A 191 14.34 -4.50 16.12
C HIS A 191 13.77 -5.93 16.10
N GLY A 192 12.60 -6.12 15.49
CA GLY A 192 11.95 -7.43 15.48
C GLY A 192 11.24 -7.81 16.79
N SER A 193 10.78 -6.85 17.60
CA SER A 193 9.80 -7.12 18.65
C SER A 193 8.52 -7.69 18.02
N HIS A 194 8.51 -9.02 17.86
CA HIS A 194 7.46 -9.72 17.13
C HIS A 194 6.13 -9.62 17.87
N ARG A 195 6.16 -9.50 19.20
CA ARG A 195 4.97 -9.31 20.02
C ARG A 195 4.16 -8.09 19.59
N GLU A 196 4.78 -6.93 19.41
CA GLU A 196 4.06 -5.72 18.98
C GLU A 196 3.54 -5.83 17.55
N CYS A 197 4.27 -6.52 16.68
CA CYS A 197 3.82 -6.80 15.33
C CYS A 197 2.59 -7.72 15.31
N PHE A 198 2.58 -8.76 16.13
CA PHE A 198 1.44 -9.66 16.30
C PHE A 198 0.26 -8.96 16.96
N ASP A 199 0.49 -8.24 18.07
CA ASP A 199 -0.56 -7.48 18.78
C ASP A 199 -1.24 -6.48 17.83
N PHE A 200 -0.47 -5.77 17.01
CA PHE A 200 -1.00 -4.88 15.97
C PHE A 200 -1.79 -5.65 14.90
N ALA A 201 -1.22 -6.73 14.35
CA ALA A 201 -1.85 -7.51 13.28
C ALA A 201 -3.16 -8.16 13.73
N ASP A 202 -3.18 -8.77 14.92
CA ASP A 202 -4.36 -9.40 15.50
C ASP A 202 -5.44 -8.36 15.80
N ARG A 203 -5.05 -7.22 16.37
CA ARG A 203 -6.01 -6.13 16.65
C ARG A 203 -6.62 -5.58 15.36
N ALA A 204 -5.81 -5.35 14.34
CA ALA A 204 -6.28 -4.88 13.04
C ALA A 204 -7.25 -5.86 12.38
N ALA A 205 -6.96 -7.17 12.41
CA ALA A 205 -7.85 -8.21 11.90
C ALA A 205 -9.16 -8.31 12.69
N GLN A 206 -9.11 -8.23 14.03
CA GLN A 206 -10.30 -8.25 14.89
C GLN A 206 -11.24 -7.07 14.65
N ASP A 207 -10.68 -5.90 14.32
CA ASP A 207 -11.45 -4.68 14.08
C ASP A 207 -11.93 -4.55 12.61
N ALA A 208 -11.48 -5.43 11.71
CA ALA A 208 -11.84 -5.39 10.29
C ALA A 208 -13.07 -6.24 9.92
N PRO A 209 -13.81 -5.89 8.85
CA PRO A 209 -14.81 -6.78 8.23
C PRO A 209 -14.22 -8.14 7.84
N ALA A 210 -15.04 -9.19 7.84
CA ALA A 210 -14.60 -10.56 7.56
C ALA A 210 -14.12 -10.77 6.10
N ASP A 211 -14.60 -9.95 5.18
CA ASP A 211 -14.22 -9.92 3.76
C ASP A 211 -13.04 -8.98 3.46
N SER A 212 -12.50 -8.30 4.48
CA SER A 212 -11.34 -7.42 4.31
C SER A 212 -10.04 -8.22 4.20
N LEU A 213 -9.15 -7.78 3.30
CA LEU A 213 -7.78 -8.29 3.20
C LEU A 213 -6.97 -8.09 4.50
N VAL A 214 -7.37 -7.16 5.37
CA VAL A 214 -6.77 -6.94 6.69
C VAL A 214 -6.85 -8.19 7.58
N GLN A 215 -7.82 -9.07 7.36
CA GLN A 215 -7.90 -10.38 8.04
C GLN A 215 -6.64 -11.23 7.83
N ALA A 216 -5.88 -11.00 6.75
CA ALA A 216 -4.65 -11.73 6.46
C ALA A 216 -3.39 -11.19 7.17
N LEU A 217 -3.48 -10.07 7.92
CA LEU A 217 -2.33 -9.47 8.59
C LEU A 217 -1.63 -10.40 9.60
N PRO A 218 -2.33 -11.16 10.46
CA PRO A 218 -1.68 -12.09 11.38
C PRO A 218 -0.85 -13.15 10.65
N ALA A 219 -1.39 -13.71 9.57
CA ALA A 219 -0.68 -14.67 8.73
C ALA A 219 0.55 -14.02 8.06
N ARG A 220 0.45 -12.77 7.64
CA ARG A 220 1.58 -12.01 7.10
C ARG A 220 2.67 -11.73 8.14
N ALA A 221 2.29 -11.39 9.38
CA ALA A 221 3.22 -11.20 10.49
C ALA A 221 3.96 -12.51 10.81
N ALA A 222 3.23 -13.63 10.85
CA ALA A 222 3.81 -14.97 11.05
C ALA A 222 4.75 -15.36 9.91
N PHE A 223 4.33 -15.19 8.65
CA PHE A 223 5.19 -15.48 7.49
C PHE A 223 6.50 -14.70 7.58
N ARG A 224 6.43 -13.39 7.86
CA ARG A 224 7.62 -12.56 8.03
C ARG A 224 8.52 -13.05 9.16
N TYR A 225 7.95 -13.37 10.33
CA TYR A 225 8.70 -13.90 11.47
C TYR A 225 9.51 -15.15 11.09
N LEU A 226 8.90 -16.05 10.32
CA LEU A 226 9.54 -17.28 9.86
C LEU A 226 10.60 -17.04 8.78
N THR A 227 10.43 -16.04 7.90
CA THR A 227 11.38 -15.78 6.80
C THR A 227 12.53 -14.83 7.17
N ASP A 228 12.38 -14.01 8.21
CA ASP A 228 13.39 -13.03 8.63
C ASP A 228 14.55 -13.68 9.43
N GLY A 229 14.60 -15.01 9.53
CA GLY A 229 15.63 -15.75 10.28
C GLY A 229 15.49 -15.68 11.81
N CYS A 230 14.39 -15.12 12.30
CA CYS A 230 14.08 -14.98 13.74
C CYS A 230 13.19 -16.11 14.27
N GLY A 231 12.72 -17.01 13.40
CA GLY A 231 11.94 -18.18 13.76
C GLY A 231 12.74 -19.19 14.60
N PRO A 232 12.07 -20.05 15.39
CA PRO A 232 12.77 -21.17 16.03
C PRO A 232 13.47 -22.01 14.97
N ALA A 233 14.72 -22.42 15.22
CA ALA A 233 15.38 -23.42 14.40
C ALA A 233 14.53 -24.69 14.45
N VAL A 234 14.00 -25.09 13.29
CA VAL A 234 13.27 -26.35 13.11
C VAL A 234 14.26 -27.48 12.96
#